data_AF-A0A924C018-F1
#
_entry.id   AF-A0A924C018-F1
#
_cell.length_a   1.000
_cell.length_b   1.000
_cell.length_c   1.000
_cell.angle_alpha   90.00
_cell.angle_beta   90.00
_cell.angle_gamma   90.00
#
_symmetry.space_group_name_H-M   'P 1'
#
loop_
_entity.id
_entity.type
_entity.pdbx_description
1 polymer ?
#
loop_
_entity_poly.entity_id
_entity_poly.type
_entity_poly.pdbx_seq_one_letter_code
_entity_poly.pdbx_strand_id
1 'polypeptide(L)'
;MGTTKDRIFSDATNEMATMLRALGHPARFEIINLLKSEKTCCGIAIMNLIPLSQSTISKHLSELKNAAIITVTNKGNITNYTLNENALKKIESYFNADFAIAKTIALEEVIKTVAVATKKENLLIVKKSNKVNRNLKKENYVFKHLLLKAVTT
;
A
#
# COMPACT_ATOMS: atom_id res chain seq x y z
N MET A 1 14.81 -7.54 -32.92
CA MET A 1 14.16 -6.37 -32.27
C MET A 1 15.14 -5.21 -32.36
N GLY A 2 14.75 -4.11 -32.99
CA GLY A 2 15.67 -3.00 -33.30
C GLY A 2 16.17 -2.30 -32.03
N THR A 3 17.46 -2.42 -31.77
CA THR A 3 18.21 -1.73 -30.70
C THR A 3 18.44 -0.24 -31.01
N THR A 4 17.86 0.27 -32.10
CA THR A 4 18.20 1.56 -32.69
C THR A 4 17.57 2.75 -31.97
N LYS A 5 16.71 2.54 -30.96
CA LYS A 5 16.02 3.65 -30.25
C LYS A 5 16.32 3.74 -28.76
N ASP A 6 17.00 2.75 -28.16
CA ASP A 6 17.26 2.74 -26.71
C ASP A 6 18.16 3.92 -26.31
N ARG A 7 19.04 4.39 -27.21
CA ARG A 7 19.94 5.54 -26.96
C ARG A 7 19.24 6.90 -26.83
N ILE A 8 17.94 6.97 -27.08
CA ILE A 8 17.16 8.22 -27.06
C ILE A 8 16.63 8.52 -25.64
N PHE A 9 16.48 7.49 -24.80
CA PHE A 9 15.90 7.61 -23.47
C PHE A 9 16.95 7.43 -22.37
N SER A 10 16.65 7.90 -21.16
CA SER A 10 17.55 7.73 -20.02
C SER A 10 17.69 6.25 -19.64
N ASP A 11 18.85 5.88 -19.10
CA ASP A 11 19.13 4.50 -18.68
C ASP A 11 18.08 3.97 -17.70
N ALA A 12 17.66 4.80 -16.74
CA ALA A 12 16.60 4.45 -15.79
C ALA A 12 15.25 4.17 -16.48
N THR A 13 14.92 4.92 -17.54
CA THR A 13 13.68 4.70 -18.32
C THR A 13 13.76 3.42 -19.12
N ASN A 14 14.89 3.15 -19.78
CA ASN A 14 15.12 1.92 -20.55
C ASN A 14 15.12 0.69 -19.64
N GLU A 15 15.70 0.80 -18.45
CA GLU A 15 15.71 -0.25 -17.44
C GLU A 15 14.28 -0.55 -16.98
N MET A 16 13.51 0.47 -16.60
CA MET A 16 12.11 0.32 -16.21
C MET A 16 11.26 -0.27 -17.35
N ALA A 17 11.44 0.22 -18.57
CA ALA A 17 10.75 -0.31 -19.76
C ALA A 17 11.08 -1.80 -19.99
N THR A 18 12.33 -2.20 -19.78
CA THR A 18 12.76 -3.60 -19.86
C THR A 18 12.10 -4.46 -18.80
N MET A 19 12.05 -3.99 -17.54
CA MET A 19 11.36 -4.66 -16.44
C MET A 19 9.86 -4.83 -16.72
N LEU A 20 9.17 -3.75 -17.08
CA LEU A 20 7.73 -3.77 -17.34
C LEU A 20 7.39 -4.64 -18.56
N ARG A 21 8.21 -4.58 -19.62
CA ARG A 21 8.06 -5.45 -20.79
C ARG A 21 8.24 -6.92 -20.44
N ALA A 22 9.12 -7.24 -19.49
CA ALA A 22 9.28 -8.61 -19.00
C ALA A 22 8.05 -9.06 -18.19
N LEU A 23 7.42 -8.18 -17.42
CA LEU A 23 6.22 -8.48 -16.66
C LEU A 23 4.96 -8.62 -17.52
N GLY A 24 4.85 -7.90 -18.64
CA GLY A 24 3.65 -7.83 -19.47
C GLY A 24 3.25 -9.09 -20.24
N HIS A 25 3.80 -10.27 -19.92
CA HIS A 25 3.42 -11.54 -20.57
C HIS A 25 2.73 -12.47 -19.56
N PRO A 26 1.55 -13.03 -19.87
CA PRO A 26 0.76 -13.84 -18.93
C PRO A 26 1.56 -14.99 -18.29
N ALA A 27 2.25 -15.80 -19.10
CA ALA A 27 3.06 -16.91 -18.58
C ALA A 27 4.18 -16.47 -17.61
N ARG A 28 4.79 -15.30 -17.84
CA ARG A 28 5.83 -14.76 -16.94
C ARG A 28 5.23 -14.26 -15.63
N PHE A 29 4.04 -13.68 -15.70
CA PHE A 29 3.29 -13.28 -14.51
C PHE A 29 2.91 -14.49 -13.66
N GLU A 30 2.51 -15.60 -14.29
CA GLU A 30 2.19 -16.83 -13.58
C GLU A 30 3.42 -17.43 -12.87
N ILE A 31 4.59 -17.44 -13.53
CA ILE A 31 5.86 -17.83 -12.90
C ILE A 31 6.14 -16.96 -11.66
N ILE A 32 5.90 -15.66 -11.73
CA ILE A 32 6.10 -14.75 -10.59
C ILE A 32 5.14 -15.08 -9.44
N ASN A 33 3.87 -15.37 -9.73
CA ASN A 33 2.90 -15.77 -8.71
C ASN A 33 3.33 -17.05 -7.98
N LEU A 34 3.82 -18.05 -8.71
CA LEU A 34 4.37 -19.28 -8.14
C LEU A 34 5.60 -19.02 -7.26
N LEU A 35 6.53 -18.17 -7.73
CA LEU A 35 7.71 -17.83 -6.94
C LEU A 35 7.39 -17.01 -5.69
N LYS A 36 6.31 -16.22 -5.73
CA LYS A 36 5.81 -15.46 -4.58
C LYS A 36 5.25 -16.37 -3.49
N SER A 37 4.58 -17.47 -3.85
CA SER A 37 4.08 -18.43 -2.87
C SER A 37 5.17 -19.30 -2.26
N GLU A 38 6.16 -19.72 -3.06
CA GLU A 38 7.12 -20.75 -2.60
C GLU A 38 8.48 -20.21 -2.12
N LYS A 39 8.73 -18.89 -2.15
CA LYS A 39 10.02 -18.20 -1.85
C LYS A 39 11.20 -18.61 -2.76
N THR A 40 11.32 -19.89 -3.10
CA THR A 40 12.31 -20.48 -3.99
C THR A 40 11.69 -21.70 -4.66
N CYS A 41 11.76 -21.77 -5.99
CA CYS A 41 11.22 -22.90 -6.73
C CYS A 41 12.26 -23.46 -7.71
N CYS A 42 12.32 -24.78 -7.84
CA CYS A 42 13.20 -25.41 -8.81
C CYS A 42 12.59 -25.31 -10.22
N GLY A 43 13.43 -25.21 -11.24
CA GLY A 43 12.95 -25.10 -12.63
C GLY A 43 12.01 -26.23 -13.05
N ILE A 44 12.24 -27.44 -12.53
CA ILE A 44 11.42 -28.63 -12.79
C ILE A 44 10.01 -28.49 -12.20
N ALA A 45 9.88 -27.95 -10.98
CA ALA A 45 8.57 -27.74 -10.36
C ALA A 45 7.76 -26.70 -11.14
N ILE A 46 8.39 -25.62 -11.61
CA ILE A 46 7.75 -24.62 -12.47
C ILE A 46 7.21 -25.28 -13.76
N MET A 47 7.99 -26.17 -14.36
CA MET A 47 7.58 -26.91 -15.57
C MET A 47 6.39 -27.83 -15.35
N ASN A 48 6.23 -28.39 -14.15
CA ASN A 48 5.12 -29.27 -13.84
C ASN A 48 3.81 -28.51 -13.57
N LEU A 49 3.90 -27.26 -13.13
CA LEU A 49 2.74 -26.43 -12.75
C LEU A 49 2.18 -25.60 -13.91
N ILE A 50 3.02 -25.26 -14.89
CA ILE A 50 2.61 -24.45 -16.04
C ILE A 50 2.58 -25.35 -17.28
N PRO A 51 1.45 -25.47 -18.00
CA PRO A 51 1.29 -26.36 -19.15
C PRO A 51 1.95 -25.80 -20.42
N LEU A 52 3.27 -25.59 -20.35
CA LEU A 52 4.11 -25.12 -21.45
C LEU A 52 5.33 -26.03 -21.62
N SER A 53 5.91 -26.04 -22.82
CA SER A 53 7.12 -26.82 -23.07
C SER A 53 8.31 -26.30 -22.28
N GLN A 54 9.26 -27.20 -21.97
CA GLN A 54 10.51 -26.87 -21.28
C GLN A 54 11.25 -25.70 -21.93
N SER A 55 11.40 -25.71 -23.26
CA SER A 55 12.09 -24.66 -24.01
C SER A 55 11.40 -23.30 -23.87
N THR A 56 10.06 -23.28 -23.83
CA THR A 56 9.26 -22.06 -23.64
C THR A 56 9.43 -21.52 -22.23
N ILE A 57 9.39 -22.38 -21.21
CA ILE A 57 9.60 -21.98 -19.82
C ILE A 57 11.02 -21.47 -19.60
N SER A 58 12.04 -22.16 -20.13
CA SER A 58 13.43 -21.68 -20.08
C SER A 58 13.57 -20.31 -20.72
N LYS A 59 12.92 -20.05 -21.86
CA LYS A 59 12.90 -18.74 -22.49
C LYS A 59 12.26 -17.68 -21.59
N HIS A 60 11.12 -17.98 -20.98
CA HIS A 60 10.47 -17.06 -20.04
C HIS A 60 11.35 -16.73 -18.81
N LEU A 61 12.02 -17.74 -18.24
CA LEU A 61 12.95 -17.58 -17.12
C LEU A 61 14.18 -16.74 -17.53
N SER A 62 14.73 -16.97 -18.72
CA SER A 62 15.83 -16.16 -19.26
C SER A 62 15.43 -14.70 -19.43
N GLU A 63 14.24 -14.42 -19.96
CA GLU A 63 13.74 -13.05 -20.11
C GLU A 63 13.54 -12.35 -18.75
N LEU A 64 12.94 -13.05 -17.78
CA LEU A 64 12.78 -12.53 -16.41
C LEU A 64 14.11 -12.27 -15.71
N LYS A 65 15.10 -13.16 -15.92
CA LYS A 65 16.47 -13.00 -15.40
C LYS A 65 17.16 -11.80 -16.04
N ASN A 66 17.05 -11.65 -17.36
CA ASN A 66 17.66 -10.54 -18.09
C ASN A 66 17.08 -9.18 -17.66
N ALA A 67 15.80 -9.15 -17.28
CA ALA A 67 15.14 -8.00 -16.69
C ALA A 67 15.41 -7.81 -15.18
N ALA A 68 16.30 -8.63 -14.59
CA ALA A 68 16.65 -8.62 -13.17
C ALA A 68 15.48 -8.85 -12.19
N ILE A 69 14.35 -9.39 -12.66
CA ILE A 69 13.15 -9.65 -11.84
C ILE A 69 13.33 -10.92 -10.98
N ILE A 70 14.08 -11.90 -11.50
CA ILE A 70 14.39 -13.13 -10.79
C ILE A 70 15.91 -13.33 -10.68
N THR A 71 16.32 -13.97 -9.59
CA THR A 71 17.69 -14.43 -9.38
C THR A 71 17.76 -15.95 -9.53
N VAL A 72 18.93 -16.44 -9.91
CA VAL A 72 19.17 -17.86 -10.19
C VAL A 72 20.31 -18.33 -9.30
N THR A 73 20.10 -19.42 -8.57
CA THR A 73 21.12 -20.08 -7.77
C THR A 73 21.21 -21.56 -8.16
N ASN A 74 22.42 -22.08 -8.27
CA ASN A 74 22.63 -23.49 -8.57
C ASN A 74 23.05 -24.21 -7.29
N LYS A 75 22.32 -25.27 -6.93
CA LYS A 75 22.66 -26.16 -5.82
C LYS A 75 22.94 -27.54 -6.40
N GLY A 76 24.22 -27.81 -6.69
CA GLY A 76 24.62 -28.98 -7.48
C GLY A 76 24.08 -28.90 -8.91
N ASN A 77 23.40 -29.96 -9.36
CA ASN A 77 22.79 -30.04 -10.70
C ASN A 77 21.40 -29.39 -10.79
N ILE A 78 20.87 -28.84 -9.68
CA ILE A 78 19.54 -28.24 -9.64
C ILE A 78 19.66 -26.73 -9.68
N THR A 79 18.97 -26.11 -10.64
CA THR A 79 18.80 -24.67 -10.75
C THR A 79 17.54 -24.21 -10.04
N ASN A 80 17.71 -23.31 -9.07
CA ASN A 80 16.65 -22.69 -8.28
C ASN A 80 16.45 -21.24 -8.69
N TYR A 81 15.18 -20.82 -8.72
CA TYR A 81 14.76 -19.48 -9.06
C TYR A 81 14.11 -18.81 -7.85
N THR A 82 14.41 -17.53 -7.67
CA THR A 82 13.93 -16.70 -6.57
C THR A 82 13.53 -15.32 -7.07
N LEU A 83 12.51 -14.70 -6.49
CA LEU A 83 12.15 -13.31 -6.82
C LEU A 83 13.19 -12.33 -6.29
N ASN A 84 13.50 -11.32 -7.09
CA ASN A 84 14.34 -10.22 -6.66
C ASN A 84 13.48 -9.13 -6.02
N GLU A 85 13.43 -9.11 -4.68
CA GLU A 85 12.64 -8.13 -3.93
C GLU A 85 13.04 -6.67 -4.23
N ASN A 86 14.31 -6.42 -4.51
CA ASN A 86 14.78 -5.06 -4.82
C ASN A 86 14.25 -4.57 -6.16
N ALA A 87 14.15 -5.46 -7.16
CA ALA A 87 13.55 -5.13 -8.44
C ALA A 87 12.06 -4.81 -8.29
N LEU A 88 11.33 -5.59 -7.48
CA LEU A 88 9.91 -5.33 -7.21
C LEU A 88 9.70 -4.01 -6.47
N LYS A 89 10.51 -3.70 -5.45
CA LYS A 89 10.49 -2.41 -4.74
C LYS A 89 10.78 -1.24 -5.66
N LYS A 90 11.69 -1.42 -6.63
CA LYS A 90 12.00 -0.38 -7.63
C LYS A 90 10.78 -0.09 -8.51
N ILE A 91 10.10 -1.12 -8.99
CA ILE A 91 8.86 -0.98 -9.78
C ILE A 91 7.77 -0.31 -8.94
N GLU A 92 7.58 -0.77 -7.70
CA GLU A 92 6.63 -0.18 -6.75
C GLU A 92 6.92 1.31 -6.51
N SER A 93 8.18 1.67 -6.25
CA SER A 93 8.58 3.06 -6.02
C SER A 93 8.34 3.96 -7.23
N TYR A 94 8.50 3.42 -8.44
CA TYR A 94 8.30 4.15 -9.68
C TYR A 94 6.84 4.59 -9.83
N PHE A 95 5.89 3.69 -9.56
CA PHE A 95 4.47 4.04 -9.57
C PHE A 95 4.06 4.86 -8.34
N ASN A 96 4.59 4.56 -7.16
CA ASN A 96 4.23 5.28 -5.94
C ASN A 96 4.73 6.74 -5.91
N ALA A 97 5.81 7.06 -6.63
CA ALA A 97 6.33 8.43 -6.74
C ALA A 97 5.29 9.38 -7.37
N ASP A 98 4.49 8.90 -8.32
CA ASP A 98 3.45 9.69 -8.99
C ASP A 98 2.10 9.65 -8.25
N PHE A 99 1.80 8.55 -7.54
CA PHE A 99 0.59 8.42 -6.71
C PHE A 99 0.67 9.14 -5.34
N ALA A 100 1.82 9.70 -4.97
CA ALA A 100 1.95 10.52 -3.75
C ALA A 100 1.03 11.76 -3.78
N ILE A 101 0.73 12.31 -4.96
CA ILE A 101 -0.27 13.36 -5.14
C ILE A 101 -1.66 12.84 -4.77
N ALA A 102 -2.04 11.65 -5.24
CA ALA A 102 -3.34 11.03 -4.96
C ALA A 102 -3.53 10.67 -3.48
N LYS A 103 -2.46 10.23 -2.78
CA LYS A 103 -2.52 9.91 -1.34
C LYS A 103 -2.64 11.16 -0.47
N THR A 104 -2.03 12.28 -0.88
CA THR A 104 -2.15 13.56 -0.18
C THR A 104 -3.55 14.15 -0.35
N ILE A 105 -4.12 14.07 -1.57
CA ILE A 105 -5.52 14.48 -1.86
C ILE A 105 -6.52 13.67 -1.01
N ALA A 106 -6.35 12.35 -0.93
CA ALA A 106 -7.24 11.49 -0.13
C ALA A 106 -7.17 11.79 1.38
N LEU A 107 -6.01 12.16 1.92
CA LEU A 107 -5.87 12.57 3.32
C LEU A 107 -6.46 13.96 3.58
N GLU A 108 -6.34 14.92 2.65
CA GLU A 108 -6.95 16.24 2.81
C GLU A 108 -8.49 16.20 2.79
N GLU A 109 -9.10 15.32 1.99
CA GLU A 109 -10.56 15.11 1.98
C GLU A 109 -11.06 14.45 3.28
N VAL A 110 -10.32 13.48 3.81
CA VAL A 110 -10.61 12.86 5.12
C VAL A 110 -10.45 13.88 6.24
N ILE A 111 -9.40 14.72 6.24
CA ILE A 111 -9.20 15.77 7.25
C ILE A 111 -10.33 16.81 7.18
N LYS A 112 -10.78 17.24 5.99
CA LYS A 112 -11.94 18.14 5.85
C LYS A 112 -13.22 17.51 6.39
N THR A 113 -13.45 16.22 6.14
CA THR A 113 -14.64 15.51 6.62
C THR A 113 -14.62 15.30 8.15
N VAL A 114 -13.47 14.90 8.70
CA VAL A 114 -13.26 14.75 10.16
C VAL A 114 -13.30 16.11 10.87
N ALA A 115 -12.77 17.18 10.27
CA ALA A 115 -12.85 18.55 10.82
C ALA A 115 -14.29 19.07 10.88
N VAL A 116 -15.13 18.75 9.89
CA VAL A 116 -16.56 19.11 9.89
C VAL A 116 -17.35 18.29 10.91
N ALA A 117 -17.06 16.98 11.04
CA ALA A 117 -17.69 16.12 12.04
C ALA A 117 -17.35 16.56 13.47
N THR A 118 -16.07 16.86 13.75
CA THR A 118 -15.63 17.33 15.07
C THR A 118 -16.22 18.71 15.42
N LYS A 119 -16.38 19.63 14.46
CA LYS A 119 -17.01 20.94 14.70
C LYS A 119 -18.50 20.83 15.05
N LYS A 120 -19.23 19.87 14.48
CA LYS A 120 -20.66 19.64 14.76
C LYS A 120 -20.90 18.97 16.11
N GLU A 121 -20.05 18.00 16.49
CA GLU A 121 -20.11 17.33 17.79
C GLU A 121 -19.69 18.26 18.93
N ASN A 122 -18.62 19.06 18.77
CA ASN A 122 -18.20 20.00 19.81
C ASN A 122 -19.23 21.13 20.05
N LEU A 123 -19.96 21.57 19.01
CA LEU A 123 -21.06 22.54 19.18
C LEU A 123 -22.26 21.94 19.94
N LEU A 124 -22.56 20.65 19.73
CA LEU A 124 -23.60 19.92 20.47
C LEU A 124 -23.20 19.69 21.93
N ILE A 125 -21.94 19.33 22.19
CA ILE A 125 -21.40 19.12 23.55
C ILE A 125 -21.40 20.44 24.33
N VAL A 126 -20.94 21.55 23.73
CA VAL A 126 -20.97 22.89 24.35
C VAL A 126 -22.40 23.36 24.60
N LYS A 127 -23.34 23.13 23.67
CA LYS A 127 -24.77 23.49 23.86
C LYS A 127 -25.44 22.67 24.96
N LYS A 128 -25.14 21.37 25.07
CA LYS A 128 -25.71 20.49 26.12
C LYS A 128 -25.15 20.85 27.50
N SER A 129 -23.86 21.14 27.60
CA SER A 129 -23.19 21.59 28.82
C SER A 129 -23.73 22.96 29.31
N ASN A 130 -23.94 23.92 28.41
CA ASN A 130 -24.53 25.23 28.74
C ASN A 130 -26.04 25.21 29.07
N LYS A 131 -26.77 24.14 28.75
CA LYS A 131 -28.19 23.97 29.14
C LYS A 131 -28.31 23.36 30.53
N VAL A 132 -27.44 22.40 30.88
CA VAL A 132 -27.38 21.80 32.23
C VAL A 132 -26.88 22.82 33.27
N ASN A 133 -25.88 23.63 32.94
CA ASN A 133 -25.30 24.62 33.87
C ASN A 133 -26.26 25.80 34.20
N ARG A 134 -27.29 26.05 33.37
CA ARG A 134 -28.33 27.05 33.65
C ARG A 134 -29.42 26.55 34.62
N ASN A 135 -29.66 25.25 34.70
CA ASN A 135 -30.64 24.68 35.65
C ASN A 135 -30.06 24.49 37.06
N LEU A 136 -28.76 24.25 37.19
CA LEU A 136 -28.09 24.16 38.50
C LEU A 136 -28.02 25.50 39.25
N LYS A 137 -28.03 26.65 38.55
CA LYS A 137 -28.06 27.97 39.20
C LYS A 137 -29.44 28.39 39.74
N LYS A 138 -30.53 27.78 39.26
CA LYS A 138 -31.89 28.08 39.76
C LYS A 138 -32.23 27.27 41.02
N GLU A 139 -31.81 26.01 41.08
CA GLU A 139 -31.97 25.14 42.26
C GLU A 139 -31.13 25.63 43.46
N ASN A 140 -29.96 26.21 43.20
CA ASN A 140 -29.05 26.68 44.26
C ASN A 140 -29.50 27.98 44.96
N TYR A 141 -30.55 28.66 44.46
CA TYR A 141 -31.15 29.82 45.13
C TYR A 141 -32.19 29.40 46.18
N VAL A 142 -32.86 28.26 45.99
CA VAL A 142 -33.88 27.77 46.91
C VAL A 142 -33.22 27.19 48.18
N PHE A 143 -32.07 26.54 48.05
CA PHE A 143 -31.37 25.93 49.19
C PHE A 143 -30.63 26.95 50.07
N LYS A 144 -30.06 28.02 49.49
CA LYS A 144 -29.31 29.03 50.24
C LYS A 144 -30.20 29.88 51.16
N HIS A 145 -31.48 30.07 50.81
CA HIS A 145 -32.43 30.83 51.62
C HIS A 145 -33.06 30.04 52.78
N LEU A 146 -33.08 28.70 52.72
CA LEU A 146 -33.59 27.86 53.80
C LEU A 146 -32.55 27.61 54.92
N LEU A 147 -31.26 27.55 54.58
CA LEU A 147 -30.19 27.34 55.58
C LEU A 147 -29.89 28.59 56.42
N LEU A 148 -30.22 29.80 55.95
CA LEU A 148 -30.04 31.04 56.71
C LEU A 148 -31.10 31.25 57.82
N LYS A 149 -32.22 30.51 57.80
CA LYS A 149 -33.25 30.59 58.85
C LYS A 149 -33.09 29.55 59.97
N ALA A 150 -32.29 28.51 59.78
CA ALA A 150 -32.12 27.43 60.77
C ALA A 150 -30.99 27.67 61.80
N VAL A 151 -30.22 28.76 61.65
CA VAL A 151 -29.06 29.08 62.51
C VAL A 151 -29.34 30.29 63.43
N THR A 152 -30.54 30.88 63.38
CA THR A 152 -30.89 32.09 64.15
C THR A 152 -32.12 31.92 65.07
N THR A 153 -32.29 30.74 65.67
CA THR A 153 -33.19 30.50 66.81
C THR A 153 -32.58 29.50 67.76
#